data_AF-W1YA55-F1
#
_entry.id   AF-W1YA55-F1
#
_cell.length_a   1.000
_cell.length_b   1.000
_cell.length_c   1.000
_cell.angle_alpha   90.00
_cell.angle_beta   90.00
_cell.angle_gamma   90.00
#
_symmetry.space_group_name_H-M   'P 1'
#
loop_
_entity.id
_entity.type
_entity.pdbx_description
1 polymer ?
#
loop_
_entity_poly.entity_id
_entity_poly.type
_entity_poly.pdbx_seq_one_letter_code
_entity_poly.pdbx_strand_id
1 'polypeptide(L)'
;AEIAQLIQHIHDKGPVRSADFEHPRKGASGWWEWKPHKRHLEGLFTAGKVMVIERRNFQRVYDLTHRVMPDWDDERDLVSQTEAEIIMLDNSARS
;
A
#
# COMPACT_ATOMS: atom_id res chain seq x y z
N ALA A 1 -10.62 2.88 13.41
CA ALA A 1 -11.00 4.28 13.10
C ALA A 1 -10.03 4.91 12.10
N GLU A 2 -8.72 4.97 12.40
CA GLU A 2 -7.73 5.64 11.55
C GLU A 2 -7.55 5.03 10.15
N ILE A 3 -7.54 3.70 10.02
CA ILE A 3 -7.42 3.03 8.70
C ILE A 3 -8.61 3.36 7.79
N ALA A 4 -9.83 3.31 8.32
CA ALA A 4 -11.04 3.64 7.57
C ALA A 4 -11.04 5.10 7.13
N GLN A 5 -10.61 6.02 8.01
CA GLN A 5 -10.44 7.43 7.67
C GLN A 5 -9.39 7.64 6.57
N LEU A 6 -8.29 6.88 6.59
CA LEU A 6 -7.28 6.93 5.53
C LEU A 6 -7.83 6.45 4.18
N ILE A 7 -8.57 5.32 4.15
CA ILE A 7 -9.23 4.85 2.93
C ILE A 7 -10.20 5.90 2.41
N GLN A 8 -11.03 6.47 3.27
CA GLN A 8 -11.98 7.53 2.91
C GLN A 8 -11.25 8.78 2.38
N HIS A 9 -10.12 9.15 2.98
CA HIS A 9 -9.31 10.26 2.51
C HIS A 9 -8.79 10.01 1.09
N ILE A 10 -8.27 8.82 0.79
CA ILE A 10 -7.79 8.48 -0.57
C ILE A 10 -8.96 8.47 -1.56
N HIS A 11 -10.12 7.95 -1.12
CA HIS A 11 -11.34 8.03 -1.91
C HIS A 11 -11.69 9.48 -2.28
N ASP A 12 -11.72 10.39 -1.29
CA ASP A 12 -12.22 11.75 -1.52
C ASP A 12 -11.19 12.71 -2.10
N LYS A 13 -9.90 12.49 -1.83
CA LYS A 13 -8.79 13.40 -2.19
C LYS A 13 -7.82 12.84 -3.22
N GLY A 14 -7.94 11.56 -3.55
CA GLY A 14 -7.10 10.88 -4.52
C GLY A 14 -5.82 10.29 -3.91
N PRO A 15 -4.85 9.91 -4.77
CA PRO A 15 -3.66 9.18 -4.36
C PRO A 15 -2.77 9.94 -3.37
N VAL A 16 -2.14 9.21 -2.46
CA VAL A 16 -1.30 9.79 -1.39
C VAL A 16 0.04 9.10 -1.23
N ARG A 17 1.02 9.82 -0.70
CA ARG A 17 2.29 9.31 -0.20
C ARG A 17 2.31 9.37 1.31
N SER A 18 3.13 8.54 1.93
CA SER A 18 3.37 8.63 3.38
C SER A 18 3.89 10.02 3.82
N ALA A 19 4.49 10.79 2.92
CA ALA A 19 5.00 12.13 3.21
C ALA A 19 3.92 13.22 3.22
N ASP A 20 2.76 12.97 2.63
CA ASP A 20 1.66 13.96 2.58
C ASP A 20 0.96 14.11 3.95
N PHE A 21 1.27 13.25 4.92
CA PHE A 21 0.75 13.30 6.28
C PHE A 21 1.72 13.99 7.26
N GLU A 22 1.17 14.90 8.07
CA GLU A 22 1.91 15.64 9.10
C GLU A 22 2.57 14.71 10.14
N HIS A 23 3.66 15.20 10.73
CA HIS A 23 4.37 14.50 11.80
C HIS A 23 3.90 15.07 13.15
N PRO A 24 3.39 14.26 14.09
CA PRO A 24 3.34 14.70 15.48
C PRO A 24 4.79 15.02 15.90
N ARG A 25 4.98 16.20 16.51
CA ARG A 25 6.26 16.91 16.70
C ARG A 25 7.50 16.05 17.03
N LYS A 26 8.65 16.53 16.52
CA LYS A 26 10.02 16.16 16.91
C LYS A 26 10.20 16.31 18.43
N GLY A 27 10.53 15.22 19.13
CA GLY A 27 10.92 15.35 20.54
C GLY A 27 11.19 14.07 21.32
N ALA A 28 10.62 12.92 20.96
CA ALA A 28 10.74 11.72 21.80
C ALA A 28 11.06 10.42 21.07
N SER A 29 11.12 10.42 19.73
CA SER A 29 11.28 9.16 19.02
C SER A 29 12.44 9.15 18.04
N GLY A 30 13.18 8.05 18.11
CA GLY A 30 14.40 7.84 17.34
C GLY A 30 14.14 7.87 15.84
N TRP A 31 15.22 7.99 15.07
CA TRP A 31 15.18 8.04 13.60
C TRP A 31 14.57 6.77 12.95
N TRP A 32 14.29 5.73 13.74
CA TRP A 32 13.61 4.49 13.38
C TRP A 32 12.10 4.50 13.65
N GLU A 33 11.47 5.57 14.18
CA GLU A 33 10.02 5.56 14.41
C GLU A 33 9.24 5.82 13.13
N TRP A 34 8.45 4.83 12.72
CA TRP A 34 7.64 4.88 11.50
C TRP A 34 6.37 5.69 11.80
N LYS A 35 6.07 6.70 10.97
CA LYS A 35 4.79 7.44 11.07
C LYS A 35 3.62 6.44 11.06
N PRO A 36 2.58 6.59 11.91
CA PRO A 36 1.42 5.71 11.92
C PRO A 36 0.80 5.51 10.52
N HIS A 37 0.70 6.59 9.74
CA HIS A 37 0.21 6.55 8.35
C HIS A 37 1.10 5.73 7.41
N LYS A 38 2.42 5.71 7.61
CA LYS A 38 3.32 4.84 6.82
C LYS A 38 2.99 3.38 7.07
N ARG A 39 2.84 3.00 8.35
CA ARG A 39 2.48 1.63 8.73
C ARG A 39 1.11 1.22 8.19
N HIS A 40 0.14 2.13 8.22
CA HIS A 40 -1.18 1.87 7.66
C HIS A 40 -1.14 1.70 6.14
N LEU A 41 -0.44 2.56 5.40
CA LEU A 41 -0.30 2.43 3.94
C LEU A 41 0.38 1.12 3.54
N GLU A 42 1.44 0.71 4.25
CA GLU A 42 2.11 -0.57 3.99
C GLU A 42 1.22 -1.76 4.33
N GLY A 43 0.51 -1.73 5.45
CA GLY A 43 -0.44 -2.77 5.81
C GLY A 43 -1.60 -2.89 4.80
N LEU A 44 -2.13 -1.77 4.33
CA LEU A 44 -3.18 -1.74 3.31
C LEU A 44 -2.67 -2.24 1.95
N PHE A 45 -1.41 -1.95 1.61
CA PHE A 45 -0.79 -2.47 0.40
C PHE A 45 -0.63 -3.99 0.47
N THR A 46 -0.11 -4.52 1.59
CA THR A 46 -0.02 -5.97 1.81
C THR A 46 -1.40 -6.64 1.78
N ALA A 47 -2.44 -5.96 2.28
CA ALA A 47 -3.81 -6.47 2.25
C ALA A 47 -4.55 -6.26 0.92
N GLY A 48 -3.87 -5.73 -0.11
CA GLY A 48 -4.47 -5.48 -1.44
C GLY A 48 -5.56 -4.42 -1.46
N LYS A 49 -5.67 -3.55 -0.44
CA LYS A 49 -6.68 -2.47 -0.37
C LYS A 49 -6.25 -1.19 -1.08
N VAL A 50 -4.94 -0.98 -1.20
CA VAL A 50 -4.35 0.08 -2.01
C VAL A 50 -3.24 -0.51 -2.88
N MET A 51 -2.95 0.15 -4.01
CA MET A 51 -1.89 -0.21 -4.95
C MET A 51 -0.93 0.95 -5.14
N VAL A 52 0.30 0.66 -5.55
CA VAL A 52 1.30 1.69 -5.89
C VAL A 52 1.13 2.06 -7.36
N ILE A 53 0.70 3.30 -7.64
CA ILE A 53 0.49 3.77 -9.01
C ILE A 53 1.74 4.40 -9.64
N GLU A 54 2.64 4.94 -8.81
CA GLU A 54 3.90 5.51 -9.26
C GLU A 54 4.89 5.65 -8.10
N ARG A 55 6.13 6.00 -8.43
CA ARG A 55 7.16 6.36 -7.46
C ARG A 55 7.66 7.77 -7.77
N ARG A 56 7.62 8.64 -6.77
CA ARG A 56 8.21 9.98 -6.81
C ARG A 56 9.47 9.97 -5.95
N ASN A 57 10.64 9.90 -6.60
CA ASN A 57 11.91 9.58 -5.93
C ASN A 57 11.80 8.24 -5.17
N PHE A 58 12.16 8.23 -3.88
CA PHE A 58 12.05 7.05 -3.02
C PHE A 58 10.64 6.83 -2.44
N GLN A 59 9.67 7.70 -2.72
CA GLN A 59 8.33 7.64 -2.14
C GLN A 59 7.34 6.93 -3.07
N ARG A 60 6.65 5.92 -2.55
CA ARG A 60 5.50 5.28 -3.22
C ARG A 60 4.26 6.18 -3.12
N VAL A 61 3.53 6.30 -4.22
CA VAL A 61 2.21 6.93 -4.28
C VAL A 61 1.15 5.82 -4.34
N TYR A 62 0.21 5.85 -3.40
CA TYR A 62 -0.81 4.83 -3.21
C TYR A 62 -2.19 5.34 -3.64
N ASP A 63 -2.95 4.52 -4.36
CA ASP A 63 -4.37 4.74 -4.65
C ASP A 63 -5.19 3.47 -4.35
N LEU A 64 -6.51 3.58 -4.31
CA LEU A 64 -7.41 2.45 -4.05
C LEU A 64 -7.32 1.40 -5.14
N THR A 65 -7.28 0.13 -4.75
CA THR A 65 -7.13 -0.99 -5.70
C THR A 65 -8.16 -0.98 -6.82
N HIS A 66 -9.44 -0.70 -6.51
CA HIS A 66 -10.51 -0.64 -7.51
C HIS A 66 -10.41 0.54 -8.49
N ARG A 67 -9.59 1.57 -8.21
CA ARG A 67 -9.30 2.63 -9.19
C ARG A 67 -8.18 2.23 -10.13
N VAL A 68 -7.21 1.47 -9.60
CA VAL A 68 -6.02 1.02 -10.35
C VAL A 68 -6.35 -0.19 -11.22
N MET A 69 -7.20 -1.09 -10.71
CA MET A 69 -7.62 -2.31 -11.36
C MET A 69 -9.15 -2.43 -11.28
N PRO A 70 -9.90 -1.65 -12.07
CA PRO A 70 -11.36 -1.56 -11.96
C PRO A 70 -12.08 -2.87 -12.31
N ASP A 71 -11.48 -3.70 -13.15
CA ASP A 71 -12.09 -4.94 -13.65
C ASP A 71 -11.60 -6.19 -12.89
N TRP A 72 -10.76 -6.03 -11.86
CA TRP A 72 -10.22 -7.14 -11.08
C TRP A 72 -11.24 -7.71 -10.12
N ASP A 73 -11.34 -9.04 -10.10
CA ASP A 73 -12.19 -9.80 -9.20
C ASP A 73 -11.36 -10.90 -8.52
N ASP A 74 -11.25 -10.85 -7.19
CA ASP A 74 -10.49 -11.83 -6.41
C ASP A 74 -11.05 -13.27 -6.58
N GLU A 75 -12.34 -13.45 -6.86
CA GLU A 75 -12.89 -14.81 -7.06
C GLU A 75 -12.51 -15.40 -8.42
N ARG A 76 -12.27 -14.55 -9.42
CA ARG A 76 -12.01 -14.96 -10.80
C ARG A 76 -10.52 -14.92 -11.15
N ASP A 77 -9.82 -13.89 -10.70
CA ASP A 77 -8.48 -13.52 -11.18
C ASP A 77 -7.37 -13.87 -10.18
N LEU A 78 -7.72 -14.16 -8.92
CA LEU A 78 -6.74 -14.56 -7.91
C LEU A 78 -6.23 -15.97 -8.20
N VAL A 79 -4.90 -16.11 -8.27
CA VAL A 79 -4.25 -17.42 -8.36
C VAL A 79 -4.37 -18.18 -7.05
N SER A 80 -4.41 -19.51 -7.13
CA SER A 80 -4.36 -20.33 -5.92
C SER A 80 -3.06 -20.09 -5.15
N GLN A 81 -3.09 -20.28 -3.83
CA GLN A 81 -1.91 -20.07 -3.00
C GLN A 81 -0.71 -20.90 -3.49
N THR A 82 -0.94 -22.18 -3.83
CA THR A 82 0.11 -23.07 -4.31
C THR A 82 0.73 -22.57 -5.62
N GLU A 83 -0.08 -22.11 -6.57
CA GLU A 83 0.43 -21.55 -7.83
C GLU A 83 1.20 -20.24 -7.58
N ALA A 84 0.68 -19.37 -6.71
CA ALA A 84 1.37 -18.14 -6.33
C ALA A 84 2.77 -18.42 -5.75
N GLU A 85 2.88 -19.40 -4.86
CA GLU A 85 4.15 -19.82 -4.25
C GLU A 85 5.15 -20.32 -5.29
N ILE A 86 4.69 -21.14 -6.25
CA ILE A 86 5.53 -21.64 -7.35
C ILE A 86 6.03 -20.48 -8.22
N ILE A 87 5.14 -19.57 -8.62
CA ILE A 87 5.49 -18.40 -9.46
C ILE A 87 6.49 -17.50 -8.72
N MET A 88 6.28 -17.25 -7.42
CA MET A 88 7.19 -16.43 -6.62
C MET A 88 8.58 -17.06 -6.48
N LEU A 89 8.66 -18.39 -6.33
CA LEU A 89 9.93 -19.12 -6.25
C LEU A 89 10.70 -19.04 -7.58
N ASP A 90 10.02 -19.26 -8.70
CA ASP A 90 10.64 -19.16 -10.04
C ASP A 90 11.15 -17.75 -10.33
N ASN A 91 10.34 -16.72 -10.03
CA ASN A 91 10.76 -15.32 -10.17
C ASN A 91 12.00 -15.00 -9.31
N SER A 92 12.05 -15.54 -8.09
CA SER A 92 13.17 -15.34 -7.18
C SER A 92 14.44 -16.06 -7.63
N ALA A 93 14.31 -17.25 -8.24
CA ALA A 93 15.45 -18.01 -8.78
C ALA A 93 16.06 -17.38 -10.05
N ARG A 94 15.31 -16.51 -10.75
CA ARG A 94 15.76 -15.79 -11.95
C ARG A 94 16.39 -14.42 -11.66
N SER A 95 16.23 -13.90 -10.45
CA SER A 95 16.76 -12.59 -10.02
C SER A 95 18.20 -12.69 -9.52
#